data_AF-A0A1L9S4M3-F1
#
_entry.id   AF-A0A1L9S4M3-F1
#
_cell.length_a   1.000
_cell.length_b   1.000
_cell.length_c   1.000
_cell.angle_alpha   90.00
_cell.angle_beta   90.00
_cell.angle_gamma   90.00
#
_symmetry.space_group_name_H-M   'P 1'
#
loop_
_entity.id
_entity.type
_entity.pdbx_description
1 polymer ?
#
loop_
_entity_poly.entity_id
_entity_poly.type
_entity_poly.pdbx_seq_one_letter_code
_entity_poly.pdbx_strand_id
1 'polypeptide(L)'
;MNSPPGDEPLGALDPSVSNPTKLQLLQTCQFSKDGKGCLKDTQITSTLRAEAGLLSDDSTGLLQPLLNHRVENLPALEALGLPLQWRGLKGAVVYYRTLEAAKKKKSPLGVLAKRIAQMLFYLNYRWLERHMEGASNSVATLILDACPEEPKDPKLMKSRRDNITGYHKRRGERWWLHVACLGPGILTHASSILETEIITSSRKEQLQVFISLILRIRPGYVNLFGRWEPVIKAIASGATTSKLRQILQTSNADTVSQAKLACAYASDQEALSHQQTGETWKATDVEAIAEEKIAEFLSDY
;
A
#
# COMPACT_ATOMS: atom_id res chain seq x y z
N MET A 1 41.92 -20.68 19.68
CA MET A 1 41.18 -19.52 19.16
C MET A 1 40.24 -20.07 18.11
N ASN A 2 38.97 -20.24 18.44
CA ASN A 2 37.95 -20.77 17.54
C ASN A 2 37.19 -19.59 16.93
N SER A 3 37.17 -19.53 15.61
CA SER A 3 36.39 -18.57 14.82
C SER A 3 34.90 -18.70 15.14
N PRO A 4 34.11 -17.61 15.06
CA PRO A 4 32.66 -17.71 15.22
C PRO A 4 32.04 -18.44 14.02
N PRO A 5 30.93 -19.17 14.21
CA PRO A 5 30.24 -19.83 13.10
C PRO A 5 29.67 -18.76 12.17
N GLY A 6 29.94 -18.93 10.87
CA GLY A 6 29.42 -18.07 9.81
C GLY A 6 27.90 -18.11 9.76
N ASP A 7 27.32 -16.97 9.44
CA ASP A 7 25.89 -16.75 9.21
C ASP A 7 25.33 -17.81 8.25
N GLU A 8 24.57 -18.76 8.78
CA GLU A 8 23.70 -19.59 7.97
C GLU A 8 22.65 -18.68 7.31
N PRO A 9 22.47 -18.74 5.98
CA PRO A 9 21.34 -18.09 5.35
C PRO A 9 20.08 -18.75 5.91
N LEU A 10 19.20 -17.96 6.54
CA LEU A 10 17.83 -18.39 6.83
C LEU A 10 17.24 -18.92 5.52
N GLY A 11 17.04 -20.23 5.46
CA GLY A 11 16.50 -20.89 4.27
C GLY A 11 15.23 -20.21 3.83
N ALA A 12 15.08 -20.06 2.50
CA ALA A 12 13.85 -19.54 1.90
C ALA A 12 12.65 -20.26 2.51
N LEU A 13 11.81 -19.51 3.21
CA LEU A 13 10.58 -20.02 3.82
C LEU A 13 9.73 -20.63 2.71
N ASP A 14 9.54 -21.95 2.78
CA ASP A 14 8.68 -22.68 1.87
C ASP A 14 7.27 -22.05 1.87
N PRO A 15 6.81 -21.47 0.76
CA PRO A 15 5.49 -20.84 0.66
C PRO A 15 4.32 -21.82 0.84
N SER A 16 4.60 -23.13 0.91
CA SER A 16 3.60 -24.18 0.96
C SER A 16 3.11 -24.56 2.36
N VAL A 17 3.69 -24.01 3.44
CA VAL A 17 3.19 -24.28 4.80
C VAL A 17 1.97 -23.41 5.10
N SER A 18 0.83 -23.83 4.54
CA SER A 18 -0.48 -23.45 5.06
C SER A 18 -0.57 -23.91 6.51
N ASN A 19 -0.29 -23.01 7.46
CA ASN A 19 -0.57 -23.26 8.86
C ASN A 19 -2.08 -23.55 8.98
N PRO A 20 -2.52 -24.75 9.43
CA PRO A 20 -3.93 -25.10 9.54
C PRO A 20 -4.78 -24.06 10.26
N THR A 21 -4.18 -23.36 11.24
CA THR A 21 -4.79 -22.24 11.96
C THR A 21 -5.20 -21.10 11.04
N LYS A 22 -4.33 -20.68 10.11
CA LYS A 22 -4.61 -19.57 9.18
C LYS A 22 -5.70 -19.95 8.18
N LEU A 23 -5.66 -21.19 7.69
CA LEU A 23 -6.70 -21.73 6.81
C LEU A 23 -8.06 -21.71 7.51
N GLN A 24 -8.12 -22.25 8.73
CA GLN A 24 -9.35 -22.32 9.52
C GLN A 24 -9.89 -20.92 9.83
N LEU A 25 -9.02 -19.96 10.20
CA LEU A 25 -9.41 -18.55 10.36
C LEU A 25 -10.05 -17.98 9.10
N LEU A 26 -9.48 -18.22 7.92
CA LEU A 26 -10.07 -17.72 6.67
C LEU A 26 -11.42 -18.38 6.34
N GLN A 27 -11.60 -19.65 6.70
CA GLN A 27 -12.86 -20.38 6.51
C GLN A 27 -13.97 -19.92 7.47
N THR A 28 -13.61 -19.48 8.68
CA THR A 28 -14.57 -19.02 9.70
C THR A 28 -14.81 -17.50 9.69
N CYS A 29 -14.15 -16.77 8.80
CA CYS A 29 -14.31 -15.33 8.65
C CYS A 29 -15.65 -14.95 8.00
N GLN A 30 -16.37 -14.01 8.61
CA GLN A 30 -17.59 -13.39 8.09
C GLN A 30 -17.31 -11.94 7.70
N PHE A 31 -17.65 -11.55 6.47
CA PHE A 31 -17.42 -10.19 5.97
C PHE A 31 -18.64 -9.53 5.32
N SER A 32 -19.78 -10.23 5.25
CA SER A 32 -21.03 -9.65 4.75
C SER A 32 -21.89 -9.11 5.89
N LYS A 33 -22.74 -8.12 5.60
CA LYS A 33 -23.65 -7.51 6.58
C LYS A 33 -24.64 -8.51 7.19
N ASP A 34 -24.97 -9.56 6.45
CA ASP A 34 -25.83 -10.66 6.89
C ASP A 34 -25.07 -11.83 7.53
N GLY A 35 -23.73 -11.74 7.68
CA GLY A 35 -22.91 -12.75 8.34
C GLY A 35 -22.69 -14.05 7.56
N LYS A 36 -23.06 -14.09 6.27
CA LYS A 36 -23.01 -15.30 5.41
C LYS A 36 -21.89 -15.30 4.37
N GLY A 37 -21.17 -14.19 4.22
CA GLY A 37 -20.09 -14.06 3.25
C GLY A 37 -18.87 -14.86 3.68
N CYS A 38 -18.54 -15.89 2.90
CA CYS A 38 -17.32 -16.70 3.06
C CYS A 38 -16.45 -16.59 1.81
N LEU A 39 -15.13 -16.70 1.97
CA LEU A 39 -14.20 -16.73 0.85
C LEU A 39 -14.27 -18.09 0.15
N LYS A 40 -14.15 -18.09 -1.18
CA LYS A 40 -13.94 -19.32 -1.96
C LYS A 40 -12.51 -19.84 -1.76
N ASP A 41 -12.27 -21.13 -1.97
CA ASP A 41 -10.94 -21.75 -1.79
C ASP A 41 -9.83 -21.06 -2.60
N THR A 42 -10.14 -20.60 -3.81
CA THR A 42 -9.18 -19.84 -4.63
C THR A 42 -8.82 -18.48 -4.02
N GLN A 43 -9.78 -17.84 -3.34
CA GLN A 43 -9.58 -16.59 -2.62
C GLN A 43 -8.81 -16.83 -1.32
N ILE A 44 -9.09 -17.93 -0.62
CA ILE A 44 -8.33 -18.34 0.57
C ILE A 44 -6.86 -18.59 0.18
N THR A 45 -6.62 -19.37 -0.87
CA THR A 45 -5.26 -19.70 -1.34
C THR A 45 -4.48 -18.46 -1.73
N SER A 46 -5.08 -17.54 -2.50
CA SER A 46 -4.44 -16.27 -2.87
C SER A 46 -4.17 -15.37 -1.66
N THR A 47 -5.07 -15.36 -0.67
CA THR A 47 -4.90 -14.62 0.59
C THR A 47 -3.73 -15.18 1.41
N LEU A 48 -3.63 -16.50 1.56
CA LEU A 48 -2.50 -17.15 2.25
C LEU A 48 -1.17 -16.89 1.54
N ARG A 49 -1.16 -16.94 0.19
CA ARG A 49 0.05 -16.64 -0.59
C ARG A 49 0.50 -15.19 -0.41
N ALA A 50 -0.45 -14.25 -0.45
CA ALA A 50 -0.17 -12.84 -0.20
C ALA A 50 0.34 -12.57 1.22
N GLU A 51 -0.18 -13.31 2.21
CA GLU A 51 0.24 -13.22 3.60
C GLU A 51 1.66 -13.78 3.81
N ALA A 52 1.97 -14.93 3.21
CA ALA A 52 3.31 -15.49 3.23
C ALA A 52 4.33 -14.54 2.56
N GLY A 53 3.91 -13.85 1.49
CA GLY A 53 4.67 -12.82 0.80
C GLY A 53 4.50 -11.41 1.37
N LEU A 54 4.10 -11.24 2.62
CA LEU A 54 3.85 -9.89 3.15
C LEU A 54 5.13 -9.01 3.16
N LEU A 55 6.29 -9.64 3.41
CA LEU A 55 7.60 -8.99 3.33
C LEU A 55 8.33 -9.37 2.05
N SER A 56 8.96 -8.37 1.43
CA SER A 56 9.91 -8.52 0.34
C SER A 56 11.34 -8.57 0.89
N ASP A 57 12.16 -9.44 0.31
CA ASP A 57 13.58 -9.58 0.67
C ASP A 57 14.41 -8.32 0.38
N ASP A 58 13.97 -7.46 -0.56
CA ASP A 58 14.65 -6.25 -1.03
C ASP A 58 14.00 -4.93 -0.55
N SER A 59 13.45 -4.91 0.66
CA SER A 59 12.78 -3.71 1.18
C SER A 59 13.70 -2.49 1.33
N THR A 60 15.00 -2.70 1.58
CA THR A 60 16.00 -1.63 1.69
C THR A 60 16.47 -1.11 0.33
N GLY A 61 16.44 -1.94 -0.73
CA GLY A 61 16.77 -1.54 -2.11
C GLY A 61 15.82 -0.48 -2.65
N LEU A 62 14.54 -0.55 -2.27
CA LEU A 62 13.53 0.40 -2.74
C LEU A 62 13.71 1.84 -2.26
N LEU A 63 14.50 2.04 -1.20
CA LEU A 63 14.78 3.35 -0.61
C LEU A 63 16.14 3.94 -1.02
N GLN A 64 16.98 3.13 -1.68
CA GLN A 64 18.28 3.59 -2.18
C GLN A 64 18.19 4.88 -3.02
N PRO A 65 17.15 5.10 -3.86
CA PRO A 65 17.02 6.38 -4.59
C PRO A 65 16.91 7.60 -3.67
N LEU A 66 16.31 7.45 -2.49
CA LEU A 66 16.15 8.53 -1.50
C LEU A 66 17.42 8.69 -0.64
N LEU A 67 18.07 7.58 -0.30
CA LEU A 67 19.21 7.56 0.62
C LEU A 67 20.53 7.98 -0.05
N ASN A 68 20.74 7.55 -1.30
CA ASN A 68 22.01 7.73 -2.01
C ASN A 68 22.04 8.96 -2.91
N HIS A 69 20.98 9.76 -2.92
CA HIS A 69 20.98 10.97 -3.75
C HIS A 69 22.04 11.95 -3.23
N ARG A 70 22.97 12.34 -4.12
CA ARG A 70 24.08 13.26 -3.79
C ARG A 70 23.64 14.72 -3.57
N VAL A 71 22.39 15.04 -3.95
CA VAL A 71 21.82 16.38 -3.82
C VAL A 71 21.00 16.43 -2.55
N GLU A 72 21.49 17.15 -1.54
CA GLU A 72 20.90 17.19 -0.20
C GLU A 72 19.55 17.92 -0.13
N ASN A 73 19.25 18.75 -1.13
CA ASN A 73 18.05 19.59 -1.16
C ASN A 73 17.05 19.17 -2.25
N LEU A 74 17.21 18.01 -2.86
CA LEU A 74 16.24 17.51 -3.82
C LEU A 74 14.97 17.09 -3.08
N PRO A 75 13.76 17.54 -3.49
CA PRO A 75 12.53 17.04 -2.91
C PRO A 75 12.37 15.54 -3.12
N ALA A 76 11.83 14.84 -2.14
CA ALA A 76 11.73 13.39 -2.14
C ALA A 76 10.94 12.80 -3.31
N LEU A 77 9.84 13.45 -3.69
CA LEU A 77 9.05 13.04 -4.84
C LEU A 77 9.88 13.12 -6.12
N GLU A 78 10.67 14.19 -6.30
CA GLU A 78 11.54 14.34 -7.46
C GLU A 78 12.68 13.31 -7.47
N ALA A 79 13.26 13.01 -6.30
CA ALA A 79 14.23 11.93 -6.15
C ALA A 79 13.66 10.55 -6.54
N LEU A 80 12.34 10.37 -6.44
CA LEU A 80 11.61 9.18 -6.90
C LEU A 80 11.15 9.27 -8.37
N GLY A 81 11.48 10.36 -9.08
CA GLY A 81 11.01 10.63 -10.44
C GLY A 81 9.53 11.01 -10.51
N LEU A 82 8.94 11.49 -9.41
CA LEU A 82 7.55 11.92 -9.31
C LEU A 82 7.41 13.44 -9.32
N PRO A 83 6.33 13.97 -9.92
CA PRO A 83 6.05 15.41 -9.90
C PRO A 83 5.75 15.92 -8.48
N LEU A 84 6.23 17.13 -8.13
CA LEU A 84 6.00 17.72 -6.81
C LEU A 84 4.52 18.08 -6.56
N GLN A 85 3.87 18.64 -7.57
CA GLN A 85 2.47 19.05 -7.48
C GLN A 85 1.57 17.83 -7.70
N TRP A 86 1.07 17.28 -6.61
CA TRP A 86 0.17 16.12 -6.64
C TRP A 86 -1.26 16.42 -6.18
N ARG A 87 -1.47 17.51 -5.42
CA ARG A 87 -2.80 17.98 -4.97
C ARG A 87 -3.48 18.92 -5.99
N GLY A 88 -4.82 18.97 -5.94
CA GLY A 88 -5.67 19.77 -6.81
C GLY A 88 -5.86 19.15 -8.21
N LEU A 89 -6.69 19.78 -9.05
CA LEU A 89 -7.00 19.27 -10.39
C LEU A 89 -5.74 19.10 -11.26
N LYS A 90 -4.83 20.09 -11.22
CA LYS A 90 -3.55 20.03 -11.95
C LYS A 90 -2.68 18.86 -11.47
N GLY A 91 -2.63 18.61 -10.17
CA GLY A 91 -1.91 17.47 -9.61
C GLY A 91 -2.52 16.12 -10.05
N ALA A 92 -3.86 16.02 -10.06
CA ALA A 92 -4.55 14.82 -10.53
C ALA A 92 -4.26 14.52 -12.01
N VAL A 93 -4.28 15.53 -12.87
CA VAL A 93 -3.91 15.42 -14.30
C VAL A 93 -2.48 14.92 -14.47
N VAL A 94 -1.53 15.55 -13.76
CA VAL A 94 -0.12 15.21 -13.84
C VAL A 94 0.14 13.77 -13.38
N TYR A 95 -0.44 13.36 -12.25
CA TYR A 95 -0.27 12.00 -11.74
C TYR A 95 -0.97 10.95 -12.60
N TYR A 96 -2.16 11.27 -13.15
CA TYR A 96 -2.84 10.40 -14.11
C TYR A 96 -1.94 10.12 -15.32
N ARG A 97 -1.33 11.15 -15.92
CA ARG A 97 -0.40 11.02 -17.05
C ARG A 97 0.83 10.20 -16.70
N THR A 98 1.44 10.48 -15.55
CA THR A 98 2.59 9.73 -15.05
C THR A 98 2.28 8.24 -14.89
N LEU A 99 1.13 7.90 -14.30
CA LEU A 99 0.67 6.53 -14.13
C LEU A 99 0.30 5.86 -15.47
N GLU A 100 -0.30 6.58 -16.41
CA GLU A 100 -0.58 6.08 -17.76
C GLU A 100 0.69 5.81 -18.56
N ALA A 101 1.69 6.70 -18.48
CA ALA A 101 2.98 6.51 -19.12
C ALA A 101 3.72 5.28 -18.56
N ALA A 102 3.68 5.11 -17.24
CA ALA A 102 4.25 3.93 -16.57
C ALA A 102 3.51 2.65 -16.98
N LYS A 103 2.19 2.66 -17.02
CA LYS A 103 1.36 1.53 -17.49
C LYS A 103 1.68 1.14 -18.93
N LYS A 104 1.92 2.12 -19.80
CA LYS A 104 2.30 1.92 -21.22
C LYS A 104 3.79 1.61 -21.41
N LYS A 105 4.56 1.44 -20.34
CA LYS A 105 6.02 1.22 -20.35
C LYS A 105 6.81 2.31 -21.10
N LYS A 106 6.25 3.51 -21.26
CA LYS A 106 6.92 4.65 -21.92
C LYS A 106 7.89 5.36 -20.97
N SER A 107 7.55 5.41 -19.68
CA SER A 107 8.37 5.96 -18.61
C SER A 107 8.21 5.08 -17.39
N PRO A 108 9.03 4.01 -17.22
CA PRO A 108 8.88 3.08 -16.12
C PRO A 108 9.15 3.79 -14.78
N LEU A 109 8.28 3.58 -13.80
CA LEU A 109 8.49 4.02 -12.44
C LEU A 109 9.10 2.88 -11.62
N GLY A 110 10.00 3.23 -10.71
CA GLY A 110 10.41 2.32 -9.64
C GLY A 110 9.20 1.85 -8.83
N VAL A 111 9.31 0.67 -8.20
CA VAL A 111 8.20 0.04 -7.49
C VAL A 111 7.63 0.97 -6.41
N LEU A 112 8.48 1.54 -5.56
CA LEU A 112 8.06 2.48 -4.52
C LEU A 112 7.40 3.75 -5.11
N ALA A 113 8.00 4.34 -6.14
CA ALA A 113 7.47 5.52 -6.82
C ALA A 113 6.07 5.27 -7.39
N LYS A 114 5.85 4.11 -8.02
CA LYS A 114 4.53 3.71 -8.54
C LYS A 114 3.50 3.59 -7.42
N ARG A 115 3.85 2.95 -6.30
CA ARG A 115 2.93 2.75 -5.15
C ARG A 115 2.56 4.09 -4.50
N ILE A 116 3.55 4.95 -4.26
CA ILE A 116 3.33 6.32 -3.77
C ILE A 116 2.47 7.11 -4.75
N ALA A 117 2.75 7.04 -6.06
CA ALA A 117 1.97 7.75 -7.06
C ALA A 117 0.50 7.31 -7.11
N GLN A 118 0.24 6.00 -7.00
CA GLN A 118 -1.12 5.48 -6.92
C GLN A 118 -1.84 5.97 -5.66
N MET A 119 -1.19 5.89 -4.50
CA MET A 119 -1.75 6.36 -3.23
C MET A 119 -2.06 7.86 -3.28
N LEU A 120 -1.11 8.71 -3.68
CA LEU A 120 -1.29 10.16 -3.78
C LEU A 120 -2.38 10.53 -4.80
N PHE A 121 -2.47 9.80 -5.92
CA PHE A 121 -3.54 9.99 -6.89
C PHE A 121 -4.92 9.74 -6.27
N TYR A 122 -5.08 8.65 -5.49
CA TYR A 122 -6.33 8.37 -4.80
C TYR A 122 -6.67 9.43 -3.75
N LEU A 123 -5.69 9.80 -2.90
CA LEU A 123 -5.89 10.82 -1.87
C LEU A 123 -6.32 12.16 -2.48
N ASN A 124 -5.68 12.58 -3.57
CA ASN A 124 -6.10 13.79 -4.29
C ASN A 124 -7.47 13.62 -4.95
N TYR A 125 -7.79 12.45 -5.50
CA TYR A 125 -9.11 12.17 -6.05
C TYR A 125 -10.20 12.32 -4.98
N ARG A 126 -9.99 11.77 -3.78
CA ARG A 126 -10.92 11.93 -2.63
C ARG A 126 -11.05 13.38 -2.20
N TRP A 127 -9.94 14.12 -2.16
CA TRP A 127 -9.95 15.56 -1.86
C TRP A 127 -10.78 16.34 -2.88
N LEU A 128 -10.63 16.05 -4.19
CA LEU A 128 -11.42 16.67 -5.26
C LEU A 128 -12.91 16.29 -5.19
N GLU A 129 -13.25 15.05 -4.80
CA GLU A 129 -14.64 14.63 -4.60
C GLU A 129 -15.36 15.52 -3.57
N ARG A 130 -14.67 15.91 -2.49
CA ARG A 130 -15.21 16.80 -1.45
C ARG A 130 -15.18 18.29 -1.83
N HIS A 131 -14.08 18.75 -2.42
CA HIS A 131 -13.85 20.18 -2.67
C HIS A 131 -14.48 20.69 -3.97
N MET A 132 -14.97 19.78 -4.81
CA MET A 132 -15.75 20.10 -6.01
C MET A 132 -17.20 19.65 -5.89
N GLU A 133 -17.71 19.46 -4.66
CA GLU A 133 -19.12 19.19 -4.42
C GLU A 133 -19.98 20.29 -5.08
N GLY A 134 -20.94 19.87 -5.90
CA GLY A 134 -21.77 20.77 -6.73
C GLY A 134 -21.32 20.94 -8.18
N ALA A 135 -20.15 20.41 -8.56
CA ALA A 135 -19.77 20.33 -9.98
C ALA A 135 -20.71 19.36 -10.73
N SER A 136 -21.17 19.74 -11.92
CA SER A 136 -22.02 18.89 -12.77
C SER A 136 -21.31 17.63 -13.27
N ASN A 137 -19.97 17.61 -13.20
CA ASN A 137 -19.12 16.58 -13.78
C ASN A 137 -18.43 15.77 -12.68
N SER A 138 -18.31 14.46 -12.89
CA SER A 138 -17.49 13.61 -12.02
C SER A 138 -16.02 14.04 -12.02
N VAL A 139 -15.29 13.81 -10.92
CA VAL A 139 -13.84 14.10 -10.84
C VAL A 139 -13.05 13.45 -11.99
N ALA A 140 -13.40 12.22 -12.38
CA ALA A 140 -12.78 11.56 -13.54
C ALA A 140 -13.01 12.32 -14.85
N THR A 141 -14.20 12.90 -15.04
CA THR A 141 -14.51 13.76 -16.19
C THR A 141 -13.67 15.03 -16.14
N LEU A 142 -13.61 15.71 -14.99
CA LEU A 142 -12.82 16.93 -14.82
C LEU A 142 -11.32 16.72 -15.11
N ILE A 143 -10.75 15.60 -14.65
CA ILE A 143 -9.36 15.23 -14.94
C ILE A 143 -9.14 15.09 -16.45
N LEU A 144 -10.04 14.40 -17.16
CA LEU A 144 -9.89 14.21 -18.61
C LEU A 144 -10.12 15.48 -19.41
N ASP A 145 -11.10 16.29 -19.04
CA ASP A 145 -11.38 17.57 -19.72
C ASP A 145 -10.19 18.53 -19.60
N ALA A 146 -9.41 18.42 -18.52
CA ALA A 146 -8.16 19.15 -18.32
C ALA A 146 -6.94 18.53 -19.06
N CYS A 147 -7.11 17.42 -19.80
CA CYS A 147 -6.08 16.79 -20.63
C CYS A 147 -6.34 17.08 -22.13
N PRO A 148 -5.71 18.11 -22.74
CA PRO A 148 -5.96 18.48 -24.14
C PRO A 148 -5.62 17.39 -25.17
N GLU A 149 -4.73 16.47 -24.83
CA GLU A 149 -4.31 15.34 -25.68
C GLU A 149 -5.27 14.15 -25.65
N GLU A 150 -6.22 14.11 -24.71
CA GLU A 150 -7.18 13.02 -24.64
C GLU A 150 -8.24 13.17 -25.77
N PRO A 151 -8.67 12.05 -26.37
CA PRO A 151 -9.57 12.08 -27.50
C PRO A 151 -10.94 12.60 -27.06
N LYS A 152 -11.53 13.53 -27.84
CA LYS A 152 -12.87 14.07 -27.56
C LYS A 152 -14.01 13.14 -27.98
N ASP A 153 -13.69 12.02 -28.63
CA ASP A 153 -14.68 11.02 -29.01
C ASP A 153 -15.39 10.44 -27.76
N PRO A 154 -16.74 10.43 -27.71
CA PRO A 154 -17.48 10.00 -26.52
C PRO A 154 -17.18 8.56 -26.07
N LYS A 155 -16.93 7.62 -26.99
CA LYS A 155 -16.63 6.22 -26.64
C LYS A 155 -15.24 6.11 -26.04
N LEU A 156 -14.26 6.80 -26.62
CA LEU A 156 -12.90 6.84 -26.07
C LEU A 156 -12.87 7.55 -24.71
N MET A 157 -13.59 8.66 -24.55
CA MET A 157 -13.73 9.35 -23.26
C MET A 157 -14.34 8.45 -22.19
N LYS A 158 -15.36 7.65 -22.52
CA LYS A 158 -15.92 6.68 -21.57
C LYS A 158 -14.86 5.67 -21.12
N SER A 159 -14.14 5.06 -22.06
CA SER A 159 -13.06 4.12 -21.75
C SER A 159 -11.96 4.76 -20.88
N ARG A 160 -11.62 6.03 -21.13
CA ARG A 160 -10.64 6.78 -20.32
C ARG A 160 -11.14 7.04 -18.91
N ARG A 161 -12.42 7.42 -18.74
CA ARG A 161 -13.04 7.59 -17.42
C ARG A 161 -13.05 6.28 -16.64
N ASP A 162 -13.46 5.19 -17.29
CA ASP A 162 -13.49 3.86 -16.69
C ASP A 162 -12.08 3.40 -16.27
N ASN A 163 -11.05 3.81 -17.01
CA ASN A 163 -9.66 3.54 -16.63
C ASN A 163 -9.19 4.41 -15.44
N ILE A 164 -9.61 5.67 -15.35
CA ILE A 164 -9.32 6.50 -14.16
C ILE A 164 -9.94 5.86 -12.92
N THR A 165 -11.23 5.52 -12.96
CA THR A 165 -11.96 5.03 -11.79
C THR A 165 -11.63 3.55 -11.50
N GLY A 166 -11.74 2.69 -12.51
CA GLY A 166 -11.60 1.24 -12.39
C GLY A 166 -10.16 0.73 -12.30
N TYR A 167 -9.17 1.49 -12.78
CA TYR A 167 -7.76 1.10 -12.69
C TYR A 167 -6.97 1.98 -11.71
N HIS A 168 -6.86 3.29 -11.95
CA HIS A 168 -5.95 4.15 -11.17
C HIS A 168 -6.48 4.46 -9.78
N LYS A 169 -7.72 4.99 -9.67
CA LYS A 169 -8.38 5.29 -8.39
C LYS A 169 -8.46 4.02 -7.55
N ARG A 170 -8.98 2.92 -8.11
CA ARG A 170 -9.12 1.64 -7.41
C ARG A 170 -7.80 1.08 -6.88
N ARG A 171 -6.70 1.17 -7.62
CA ARG A 171 -5.39 0.71 -7.12
C ARG A 171 -4.83 1.62 -6.04
N GLY A 172 -5.00 2.94 -6.19
CA GLY A 172 -4.62 3.91 -5.18
C GLY A 172 -5.40 3.72 -3.87
N GLU A 173 -6.70 3.48 -3.97
CA GLU A 173 -7.58 3.14 -2.85
C GLU A 173 -7.09 1.90 -2.11
N ARG A 174 -6.74 0.83 -2.84
CA ARG A 174 -6.23 -0.40 -2.24
C ARG A 174 -4.90 -0.18 -1.52
N TRP A 175 -4.00 0.60 -2.09
CA TRP A 175 -2.77 0.98 -1.38
C TRP A 175 -3.09 1.80 -0.13
N TRP A 176 -4.00 2.76 -0.23
CA TRP A 176 -4.42 3.57 0.91
C TRP A 176 -5.01 2.74 2.04
N LEU A 177 -5.89 1.77 1.74
CA LEU A 177 -6.48 0.88 2.75
C LEU A 177 -5.41 0.10 3.53
N HIS A 178 -4.39 -0.42 2.83
CA HIS A 178 -3.27 -1.09 3.51
C HIS A 178 -2.42 -0.10 4.31
N VAL A 179 -2.13 1.07 3.76
CA VAL A 179 -1.34 2.12 4.45
C VAL A 179 -2.03 2.57 5.73
N ALA A 180 -3.33 2.82 5.68
CA ALA A 180 -4.12 3.28 6.81
C ALA A 180 -4.30 2.22 7.90
N CYS A 181 -4.51 0.95 7.52
CA CYS A 181 -4.77 -0.12 8.47
C CYS A 181 -3.49 -0.80 8.97
N LEU A 182 -2.52 -1.06 8.09
CA LEU A 182 -1.33 -1.84 8.39
C LEU A 182 -0.10 -0.98 8.62
N GLY A 183 -0.13 0.30 8.23
CA GLY A 183 0.97 1.23 8.37
C GLY A 183 1.69 1.52 7.04
N PRO A 184 2.30 2.72 6.87
CA PRO A 184 2.81 3.16 5.57
C PRO A 184 4.02 2.39 5.04
N GLY A 185 4.71 1.64 5.91
CA GLY A 185 5.82 0.76 5.53
C GLY A 185 5.40 -0.36 4.57
N ILE A 186 4.12 -0.67 4.46
CA ILE A 186 3.65 -1.63 3.45
C ILE A 186 4.02 -1.22 2.01
N LEU A 187 4.19 0.09 1.74
CA LEU A 187 4.61 0.57 0.42
C LEU A 187 6.04 0.14 0.05
N THR A 188 6.93 0.01 1.03
CA THR A 188 8.33 -0.39 0.85
C THR A 188 8.52 -1.90 1.04
N HIS A 189 7.75 -2.51 1.94
CA HIS A 189 7.95 -3.90 2.31
C HIS A 189 7.08 -4.90 1.53
N ALA A 190 5.98 -4.48 0.91
CA ALA A 190 5.11 -5.40 0.18
C ALA A 190 5.82 -6.10 -0.99
N SER A 191 5.70 -7.43 -1.08
CA SER A 191 6.18 -8.19 -2.24
C SER A 191 5.33 -7.96 -3.50
N SER A 192 5.84 -8.44 -4.63
CA SER A 192 5.10 -8.50 -5.90
C SER A 192 3.88 -9.44 -5.83
N ILE A 193 3.91 -10.43 -4.95
CA ILE A 193 2.80 -11.36 -4.71
C ILE A 193 1.62 -10.60 -4.10
N LEU A 194 1.86 -9.80 -3.05
CA LEU A 194 0.81 -8.97 -2.45
C LEU A 194 0.17 -8.04 -3.50
N GLU A 195 1.00 -7.41 -4.34
CA GLU A 195 0.51 -6.53 -5.40
C GLU A 195 -0.35 -7.26 -6.44
N THR A 196 0.01 -8.50 -6.79
CA THR A 196 -0.68 -9.30 -7.80
C THR A 196 -1.99 -9.88 -7.28
N GLU A 197 -1.94 -10.54 -6.13
CA GLU A 197 -3.06 -11.27 -5.54
C GLU A 197 -4.09 -10.30 -4.93
N ILE A 198 -3.62 -9.33 -4.14
CA ILE A 198 -4.50 -8.47 -3.33
C ILE A 198 -4.73 -7.12 -4.00
N ILE A 199 -3.68 -6.39 -4.36
CA ILE A 199 -3.85 -5.03 -4.88
C ILE A 199 -4.49 -5.05 -6.28
N THR A 200 -4.09 -5.97 -7.15
CA THR A 200 -4.53 -5.96 -8.55
C THR A 200 -5.80 -6.77 -8.79
N SER A 201 -5.91 -7.96 -8.19
CA SER A 201 -6.85 -8.99 -8.64
C SER A 201 -7.99 -9.29 -7.67
N SER A 202 -7.80 -9.00 -6.38
CA SER A 202 -8.81 -9.32 -5.37
C SER A 202 -10.10 -8.52 -5.53
N ARG A 203 -11.19 -9.05 -4.96
CA ARG A 203 -12.43 -8.28 -4.72
C ARG A 203 -12.31 -7.50 -3.41
N LYS A 204 -13.17 -6.50 -3.23
CA LYS A 204 -13.18 -5.64 -2.04
C LYS A 204 -13.34 -6.44 -0.75
N GLU A 205 -14.17 -7.48 -0.77
CA GLU A 205 -14.41 -8.35 0.38
C GLU A 205 -13.14 -9.12 0.76
N GLN A 206 -12.43 -9.66 -0.24
CA GLN A 206 -11.17 -10.38 -0.01
C GLN A 206 -10.08 -9.45 0.52
N LEU A 207 -10.01 -8.21 0.03
CA LEU A 207 -9.11 -7.18 0.55
C LEU A 207 -9.38 -6.91 2.04
N GLN A 208 -10.65 -6.75 2.42
CA GLN A 208 -11.05 -6.53 3.80
C GLN A 208 -10.69 -7.72 4.70
N VAL A 209 -10.95 -8.94 4.25
CA VAL A 209 -10.55 -10.16 4.97
C VAL A 209 -9.04 -10.25 5.11
N PHE A 210 -8.28 -9.97 4.04
CA PHE A 210 -6.81 -9.98 4.07
C PHE A 210 -6.27 -9.01 5.13
N ILE A 211 -6.67 -7.73 5.08
CA ILE A 211 -6.21 -6.73 6.05
C ILE A 211 -6.60 -7.14 7.48
N SER A 212 -7.83 -7.62 7.67
CA SER A 212 -8.30 -8.07 8.99
C SER A 212 -7.54 -9.28 9.51
N LEU A 213 -7.15 -10.21 8.62
CA LEU A 213 -6.28 -11.33 8.97
C LEU A 213 -4.91 -10.82 9.43
N ILE A 214 -4.26 -9.93 8.66
CA ILE A 214 -2.95 -9.37 9.03
C ILE A 214 -3.02 -8.65 10.38
N LEU A 215 -4.06 -7.86 10.65
CA LEU A 215 -4.25 -7.20 11.95
C LEU A 215 -4.32 -8.20 13.11
N ARG A 216 -4.87 -9.40 12.89
CA ARG A 216 -5.02 -10.44 13.91
C ARG A 216 -3.73 -11.23 14.15
N ILE A 217 -3.05 -11.62 13.08
CA ILE A 217 -1.96 -12.60 13.15
C ILE A 217 -0.57 -12.01 12.91
N ARG A 218 -0.48 -10.74 12.50
CA ARG A 218 0.77 -10.04 12.20
C ARG A 218 0.94 -8.69 12.94
N PRO A 219 0.61 -8.56 14.24
CA PRO A 219 0.71 -7.28 14.93
C PRO A 219 2.14 -6.75 15.02
N GLY A 220 3.15 -7.62 15.05
CA GLY A 220 4.56 -7.24 15.02
C GLY A 220 4.94 -6.54 13.71
N TYR A 221 4.50 -7.08 12.57
CA TYR A 221 4.71 -6.43 11.27
C TYR A 221 3.87 -5.15 11.09
N VAL A 222 2.63 -5.11 11.59
CA VAL A 222 1.83 -3.88 11.57
C VAL A 222 2.53 -2.76 12.35
N ASN A 223 3.07 -3.06 13.53
CA ASN A 223 3.86 -2.10 14.31
C ASN A 223 5.12 -1.67 13.54
N LEU A 224 5.82 -2.61 12.90
CA LEU A 224 7.00 -2.31 12.08
C LEU A 224 6.67 -1.36 10.93
N PHE A 225 5.58 -1.61 10.20
CA PHE A 225 5.12 -0.76 9.10
C PHE A 225 4.64 0.61 9.58
N GLY A 226 4.00 0.69 10.74
CA GLY A 226 3.55 1.95 11.34
C GLY A 226 4.68 2.95 11.58
N ARG A 227 5.89 2.47 11.91
CA ARG A 227 7.07 3.33 12.14
C ARG A 227 7.50 4.16 10.93
N TRP A 228 7.03 3.81 9.73
CA TRP A 228 7.30 4.55 8.50
C TRP A 228 6.40 5.77 8.29
N GLU A 229 5.42 5.99 9.16
CA GLU A 229 4.47 7.09 8.99
C GLU A 229 5.12 8.47 8.88
N PRO A 230 6.10 8.86 9.72
CA PRO A 230 6.78 10.15 9.59
C PRO A 230 7.49 10.31 8.24
N VAL A 231 8.06 9.21 7.71
CA VAL A 231 8.80 9.20 6.44
C VAL A 231 7.85 9.40 5.27
N ILE A 232 6.76 8.61 5.20
CA ILE A 232 5.81 8.69 4.08
C ILE A 232 5.04 10.02 4.10
N LYS A 233 4.67 10.55 5.29
CA LYS A 233 4.11 11.90 5.41
C LYS A 233 5.07 12.96 4.90
N ALA A 234 6.34 12.89 5.29
CA ALA A 234 7.35 13.82 4.81
C ALA A 234 7.55 13.76 3.28
N ILE A 235 7.55 12.56 2.67
CA ILE A 235 7.58 12.41 1.21
C ILE A 235 6.36 13.10 0.57
N ALA A 236 5.15 12.82 1.07
CA ALA A 236 3.92 13.40 0.54
C ALA A 236 3.87 14.93 0.69
N SER A 237 4.48 15.47 1.74
CA SER A 237 4.62 16.92 1.98
C SER A 237 5.76 17.58 1.19
N GLY A 238 6.51 16.82 0.38
CA GLY A 238 7.60 17.37 -0.44
C GLY A 238 8.88 17.66 0.34
N ALA A 239 9.13 16.98 1.45
CA ALA A 239 10.37 17.11 2.21
C ALA A 239 11.60 16.80 1.33
N THR A 240 12.72 17.43 1.65
CA THR A 240 14.01 17.18 0.97
C THR A 240 14.60 15.83 1.39
N THR A 241 15.50 15.29 0.56
CA THR A 241 16.29 14.08 0.86
C THR A 241 17.08 14.21 2.17
N SER A 242 17.67 15.37 2.47
CA SER A 242 18.33 15.64 3.75
C SER A 242 17.38 15.54 4.94
N LYS A 243 16.17 16.12 4.83
CA LYS A 243 15.17 16.05 5.89
C LYS A 243 14.69 14.62 6.10
N LEU A 244 14.50 13.86 5.02
CA LEU A 244 14.15 12.44 5.11
C LEU A 244 15.25 11.62 5.79
N ARG A 245 16.52 11.85 5.47
CA ARG A 245 17.64 11.16 6.15
C ARG A 245 17.63 11.45 7.65
N GLN A 246 17.39 12.70 8.04
CA GLN A 246 17.25 13.07 9.45
C GLN A 246 16.08 12.33 10.11
N ILE A 247 14.91 12.26 9.46
CA ILE A 247 13.73 11.55 9.98
C ILE A 247 14.04 10.06 10.12
N LEU A 248 14.69 9.45 9.13
CA LEU A 248 15.01 8.03 9.14
C LEU A 248 15.99 7.68 10.27
N GLN A 249 16.98 8.56 10.53
CA GLN A 249 17.92 8.44 11.64
C GLN A 249 17.23 8.58 13.01
N THR A 250 16.31 9.55 13.18
CA THR A 250 15.63 9.76 14.47
C THR A 250 14.52 8.76 14.74
N SER A 251 13.83 8.27 13.71
CA SER A 251 12.77 7.27 13.84
C SER A 251 13.29 5.83 13.92
N ASN A 252 14.61 5.61 13.79
CA ASN A 252 15.21 4.30 13.60
C ASN A 252 14.51 3.50 12.47
N ALA A 253 14.02 4.20 11.45
CA ALA A 253 13.32 3.62 10.30
C ALA A 253 14.25 3.41 9.10
N ASP A 254 15.45 4.01 9.09
CA ASP A 254 16.49 3.78 8.06
C ASP A 254 16.89 2.30 7.94
N THR A 255 16.82 1.56 9.04
CA THR A 255 17.25 0.17 9.12
C THR A 255 16.25 -0.63 9.94
N VAL A 256 15.43 -1.40 9.23
CA VAL A 256 14.80 -2.58 9.81
C VAL A 256 15.92 -3.59 10.09
N SER A 257 16.57 -3.46 11.25
CA SER A 257 17.60 -4.41 11.69
C SER A 257 17.00 -5.82 11.78
N GLN A 258 17.82 -6.84 11.52
CA GLN A 258 17.41 -8.25 11.69
C GLN A 258 16.79 -8.51 13.08
N ALA A 259 17.31 -7.86 14.13
CA ALA A 259 16.73 -7.94 15.48
C ALA A 259 15.26 -7.44 15.55
N LYS A 260 14.94 -6.32 14.89
CA LYS A 260 13.55 -5.80 14.82
C LYS A 260 12.63 -6.74 14.04
N LEU A 261 13.13 -7.36 12.97
CA LEU A 261 12.36 -8.37 12.22
C LEU A 261 12.12 -9.61 13.07
N ALA A 262 13.13 -10.09 13.80
CA ALA A 262 13.00 -11.21 14.71
C ALA A 262 11.99 -10.92 15.83
N CYS A 263 12.02 -9.71 16.42
CA CYS A 263 11.03 -9.30 17.41
C CYS A 263 9.61 -9.22 16.82
N ALA A 264 9.46 -8.63 15.63
CA ALA A 264 8.16 -8.58 14.95
C ALA A 264 7.63 -9.98 14.65
N TYR A 265 8.49 -10.86 14.14
CA TYR A 265 8.16 -12.25 13.87
C TYR A 265 7.77 -13.02 15.13
N ALA A 266 8.49 -12.85 16.24
CA ALA A 266 8.16 -13.49 17.52
C ALA A 266 6.77 -13.04 18.01
N SER A 267 6.48 -11.73 17.95
CA SER A 267 5.16 -11.19 18.28
C SER A 267 4.06 -11.73 17.37
N ASP A 268 4.34 -11.92 16.08
CA ASP A 268 3.40 -12.53 15.14
C ASP A 268 3.15 -14.01 15.44
N GLN A 269 4.20 -14.79 15.78
CA GLN A 269 4.03 -16.20 16.17
C GLN A 269 3.23 -16.33 17.45
N GLU A 270 3.50 -15.48 18.43
CA GLU A 270 2.71 -15.39 19.66
C GLU A 270 1.25 -15.07 19.34
N ALA A 271 0.98 -14.03 18.55
CA ALA A 271 -0.38 -13.64 18.16
C ALA A 271 -1.12 -14.76 17.41
N LEU A 272 -0.42 -15.49 16.54
CA LEU A 272 -0.98 -16.64 15.82
C LEU A 272 -1.30 -17.82 16.76
N SER A 273 -0.44 -18.09 17.74
CA SER A 273 -0.64 -19.18 18.72
C SER A 273 -1.84 -18.94 19.63
N HIS A 274 -2.20 -17.68 19.87
CA HIS A 274 -3.37 -17.29 20.67
C HIS A 274 -4.69 -17.30 19.88
N GLN A 275 -4.67 -17.58 18.57
CA GLN A 275 -5.90 -17.60 17.78
C GLN A 275 -6.76 -18.82 18.11
N GLN A 276 -8.01 -18.57 18.49
CA GLN A 276 -9.00 -19.61 18.68
C GLN A 276 -9.68 -19.92 17.35
N THR A 277 -9.46 -21.14 16.83
CA THR A 277 -9.93 -21.52 15.48
C THR A 277 -11.35 -22.07 15.45
N GLY A 278 -11.94 -22.34 16.63
CA GLY A 278 -13.32 -22.81 16.77
C GLY A 278 -14.38 -21.71 16.70
N GLU A 279 -13.99 -20.44 16.77
CA GLU A 279 -14.93 -19.31 16.77
C GLU A 279 -14.98 -18.62 15.40
N THR A 280 -16.19 -18.21 15.01
CA THR A 280 -16.38 -17.32 13.87
C THR A 280 -15.94 -15.92 14.23
N TRP A 281 -15.41 -15.19 13.26
CA TRP A 281 -14.98 -13.82 13.47
C TRP A 281 -15.41 -12.90 12.34
N LYS A 282 -15.57 -11.62 12.67
CA LYS A 282 -15.99 -10.59 11.71
C LYS A 282 -14.79 -9.82 11.19
N ALA A 283 -14.75 -9.61 9.89
CA ALA A 283 -13.76 -8.73 9.27
C ALA A 283 -13.97 -7.28 9.72
N THR A 284 -12.87 -6.59 10.01
CA THR A 284 -12.86 -5.19 10.42
C THR A 284 -13.38 -4.31 9.29
N ASP A 285 -14.06 -3.22 9.61
CA ASP A 285 -14.42 -2.19 8.62
C ASP A 285 -13.19 -1.35 8.26
N VAL A 286 -12.43 -1.85 7.28
CA VAL A 286 -11.19 -1.21 6.81
C VAL A 286 -11.42 0.13 6.13
N GLU A 287 -12.63 0.35 5.58
CA GLU A 287 -12.96 1.60 4.91
C GLU A 287 -13.22 2.71 5.92
N ALA A 288 -13.92 2.41 7.02
CA ALA A 288 -14.12 3.36 8.11
C ALA A 288 -12.78 3.82 8.70
N ILE A 289 -11.87 2.89 8.98
CA ILE A 289 -10.51 3.20 9.48
C ILE A 289 -9.76 4.07 8.46
N ALA A 290 -9.81 3.69 7.19
CA ALA A 290 -9.10 4.42 6.16
C ALA A 290 -9.66 5.82 5.93
N GLU A 291 -10.97 6.02 6.06
CA GLU A 291 -11.60 7.34 5.95
C GLU A 291 -11.16 8.28 7.07
N GLU A 292 -11.19 7.79 8.33
CA GLU A 292 -10.72 8.55 9.49
C GLU A 292 -9.25 8.96 9.33
N LYS A 293 -8.40 8.04 8.84
CA LYS A 293 -6.98 8.29 8.60
C LYS A 293 -6.69 9.30 7.50
N ILE A 294 -7.60 9.56 6.55
CA ILE A 294 -7.31 10.56 5.51
C ILE A 294 -7.16 11.94 6.14
N ALA A 295 -8.02 12.31 7.11
CA ALA A 295 -7.93 13.60 7.79
C ALA A 295 -6.61 13.75 8.58
N GLU A 296 -6.11 12.67 9.18
CA GLU A 296 -4.82 12.69 9.87
C GLU A 296 -3.61 12.77 8.93
N PHE A 297 -3.79 12.38 7.66
CA PHE A 297 -2.74 12.36 6.65
C PHE A 297 -2.76 13.61 5.77
N LEU A 298 -3.93 14.24 5.61
CA LEU A 298 -4.16 15.45 4.86
C LEU A 298 -4.75 16.50 5.81
N SER A 299 -3.92 17.45 6.27
CA SER A 299 -4.32 18.52 7.21
C SER A 299 -5.55 19.35 6.79
N ASP A 300 -5.91 19.31 5.50
CA ASP A 300 -6.95 20.13 4.88
C ASP A 300 -8.02 19.25 4.16
N TYR A 301 -8.35 18.09 4.73
CA TYR A 301 -9.28 17.10 4.16
C TYR A 301 -10.76 17.36 4.43
#